data_AF-A0A925JI97-F1
#
_entry.id   AF-A0A925JI97-F1
#
_cell.length_a   1.000
_cell.length_b   1.000
_cell.length_c   1.000
_cell.angle_alpha   90.00
_cell.angle_beta   90.00
_cell.angle_gamma   90.00
#
_symmetry.space_group_name_H-M   'P 1'
#
loop_
_entity.id
_entity.type
_entity.pdbx_description
1 polymer ?
#
loop_
_entity_poly.entity_id
_entity_poly.type
_entity_poly.pdbx_seq_one_letter_code
_entity_poly.pdbx_strand_id
1 'polypeptide(L)' 'MIISIVIIALIVIGGYIFVSQPQFGKISSDERLEKIKKSPNYKEGKFQNLSPTSDLSEGATFFKV' A
#
# COMPACT_ATOMS: atom_id res chain seq x y z
N MET A 1 6.90 11.05 -30.80
CA MET A 1 6.23 11.85 -29.74
C MET A 1 4.81 11.36 -29.47
N ILE A 2 3.87 11.43 -30.43
CA ILE A 2 2.48 10.99 -30.22
C ILE A 2 2.38 9.50 -29.86
N ILE A 3 3.07 8.62 -30.60
CA ILE A 3 3.07 7.18 -30.34
C ILE A 3 3.60 6.87 -28.92
N SER A 4 4.69 7.50 -28.51
CA SER A 4 5.26 7.35 -27.17
C SER A 4 4.27 7.78 -26.08
N ILE A 5 3.53 8.87 -26.28
CA ILE A 5 2.49 9.33 -25.36
C ILE A 5 1.35 8.32 -25.26
N VAL A 6 0.90 7.76 -26.39
CA VAL A 6 -0.15 6.73 -26.42
C VAL A 6 0.29 5.48 -25.65
N ILE A 7 1.53 5.03 -25.83
CA ILE A 7 2.07 3.88 -25.11
C ILE A 7 2.10 4.15 -23.59
N ILE A 8 2.58 5.32 -23.17
CA ILE A 8 2.61 5.69 -21.74
C ILE A 8 1.18 5.72 -21.17
N ALA A 9 0.23 6.31 -21.90
CA ALA A 9 -1.16 6.36 -21.47
C ALA A 9 -1.76 4.96 -21.28
N LEU A 10 -1.47 4.02 -22.20
CA LEU A 10 -1.93 2.63 -22.10
C LEU A 10 -1.33 1.92 -20.88
N ILE A 11 -0.05 2.14 -20.59
CA ILE A 11 0.60 1.55 -19.40
C ILE A 11 -0.03 2.09 -18.12
N VAL A 12 -0.26 3.40 -18.03
CA VAL A 12 -0.87 4.02 -16.84
C VAL A 12 -2.29 3.51 -16.63
N ILE A 13 -3.11 3.47 -17.69
CA ILE A 13 -4.50 2.98 -17.61
C ILE A 13 -4.53 1.49 -17.26
N GLY A 14 -3.71 0.68 -17.94
CA GLY A 14 -3.62 -0.76 -17.68
C GLY A 14 -3.16 -1.06 -16.26
N GLY A 15 -2.12 -0.35 -15.79
CA GLY A 15 -1.61 -0.46 -14.42
C GLY A 15 -2.64 -0.04 -13.38
N TYR A 16 -3.39 1.03 -13.62
CA TYR A 16 -4.48 1.46 -12.74
C TYR A 16 -5.57 0.39 -12.62
N ILE A 17 -6.02 -0.17 -13.73
CA ILE A 17 -7.02 -1.24 -13.74
C ILE A 17 -6.50 -2.50 -13.03
N PHE A 18 -5.24 -2.86 -13.26
CA PHE A 18 -4.60 -4.02 -12.65
C PHE A 18 -4.55 -3.93 -11.12
N VAL A 19 -4.10 -2.79 -10.58
CA VAL A 19 -4.03 -2.57 -9.12
C VAL A 19 -5.41 -2.41 -8.49
N SER A 20 -6.43 -2.01 -9.26
CA SER A 20 -7.81 -1.87 -8.77
C SER A 20 -8.55 -3.22 -8.62
N GLN A 21 -7.91 -4.34 -8.93
CA GLN A 21 -8.53 -5.66 -8.82
C GLN A 21 -8.64 -6.12 -7.35
N PRO A 22 -9.66 -6.94 -7.00
CA PRO A 22 -9.88 -7.38 -5.62
C PRO A 22 -8.68 -8.09 -4.96
N GLN A 23 -7.84 -8.75 -5.75
CA GLN A 23 -6.64 -9.46 -5.27
C GLN A 23 -5.58 -8.53 -4.62
N PHE A 24 -5.52 -7.27 -5.05
CA PHE A 24 -4.65 -6.26 -4.43
C PHE A 24 -5.25 -5.68 -3.14
N GLY A 25 -6.51 -6.02 -2.85
CA GLY A 25 -7.26 -5.47 -1.73
C GLY A 25 -7.84 -4.08 -2.05
N LYS A 26 -8.63 -3.58 -1.10
CA LYS A 26 -9.23 -2.24 -1.16
C LYS A 26 -8.91 -1.53 0.16
N ILE A 27 -8.71 -0.22 0.09
CA ILE A 27 -8.74 0.62 1.31
C ILE A 27 -10.09 0.36 2.00
N SER A 28 -10.04 -0.04 3.28
CA SER A 28 -11.22 -0.31 4.08
C SER A 28 -12.10 0.94 4.11
N SER A 29 -13.25 0.90 3.44
CA SER A 29 -14.06 2.09 3.18
C SER A 29 -15.13 2.33 4.25
N ASP A 30 -15.45 1.31 5.06
CA ASP A 30 -16.70 1.29 5.84
C ASP A 30 -16.49 0.65 7.23
N GLU A 31 -17.40 -0.24 7.66
CA GLU A 31 -17.39 -0.90 8.98
C GLU A 31 -16.06 -1.54 9.38
N ARG A 32 -15.29 -2.03 8.39
CA ARG A 32 -13.95 -2.58 8.62
C ARG A 32 -12.96 -1.51 9.09
N LEU A 33 -13.07 -0.27 8.59
CA LEU A 33 -12.24 0.85 9.04
C LEU A 33 -12.57 1.22 10.48
N GLU A 34 -13.85 1.25 10.84
CA GLU A 34 -14.28 1.52 12.22
C GLU A 34 -13.80 0.44 13.18
N LYS A 35 -13.84 -0.84 12.76
CA LYS A 35 -13.24 -1.93 13.53
C LYS A 35 -11.72 -1.78 13.69
N ILE A 36 -11.03 -1.34 12.64
CA ILE A 36 -9.60 -1.04 12.68
C ILE A 36 -9.30 0.09 13.68
N LYS A 37 -10.04 1.20 13.61
CA LYS A 37 -9.86 2.36 14.52
C LYS A 37 -10.15 2.01 15.97
N LYS A 38 -11.08 1.09 16.24
CA LYS A 38 -11.39 0.59 17.58
C LYS A 38 -10.39 -0.43 18.12
N SER A 39 -9.43 -0.87 17.30
CA SER A 39 -8.40 -1.82 17.73
C SER A 39 -7.48 -1.18 18.77
N PRO A 40 -7.12 -1.90 19.86
CA PRO A 40 -6.21 -1.36 20.88
C PRO A 40 -4.82 -0.99 20.34
N ASN A 41 -4.44 -1.54 19.19
CA ASN A 41 -3.14 -1.32 18.56
C ASN A 41 -3.18 -0.27 17.45
N TYR A 42 -4.33 0.31 17.13
CA TYR A 42 -4.42 1.40 16.17
C TYR A 42 -4.33 2.74 16.91
N LYS A 43 -3.20 3.43 16.77
CA LYS A 43 -2.88 4.68 17.48
C LYS A 43 -2.18 5.63 16.52
N GLU A 44 -2.41 6.93 16.67
CA GLU A 44 -1.74 7.96 15.85
C GLU A 44 -1.92 7.75 14.33
N GLY A 45 -3.08 7.21 13.91
CA GLY A 45 -3.40 7.01 12.50
C GLY A 45 -2.76 5.78 11.84
N LYS A 46 -2.05 4.93 12.59
CA LYS A 46 -1.45 3.68 12.07
C LYS A 46 -1.55 2.53 13.07
N PHE A 47 -1.34 1.31 12.58
CA PHE A 47 -1.16 0.16 13.46
C PHE A 47 0.24 0.19 14.08
N GLN A 48 0.29 0.00 15.40
CA GLN A 48 1.54 -0.21 16.14
C GLN A 48 1.72 -1.70 16.42
N ASN A 49 2.94 -2.19 16.21
CA ASN A 49 3.29 -3.59 16.49
C ASN A 49 3.28 -3.84 18.01
N LEU A 50 2.99 -5.09 18.39
CA LEU A 50 2.99 -5.51 19.81
C LEU A 50 4.39 -5.48 20.44
N SER A 51 5.41 -5.71 19.62
CA SER A 51 6.83 -5.62 19.98
C SER A 51 7.54 -4.63 19.06
N PRO A 52 8.58 -3.93 19.55
CA PRO A 52 9.42 -3.11 18.69
C PRO A 52 9.92 -3.93 17.52
N THR A 53 9.63 -3.47 16.30
CA THR A 53 10.13 -4.07 15.07
C THR A 53 10.63 -2.91 14.23
N SER A 54 11.93 -2.92 13.95
CA SER A 54 12.53 -1.96 13.04
C SER A 54 11.91 -2.10 11.65
N ASP A 55 11.79 -1.00 10.92
CA ASP A 55 11.26 -1.00 9.55
C ASP A 55 12.14 -1.86 8.60
N LEU A 56 13.42 -1.98 8.93
CA LEU A 56 14.39 -2.83 8.24
C LEU A 56 14.95 -3.86 9.22
N SER A 57 15.27 -5.05 8.70
CA SER A 57 16.04 -6.05 9.45
C SER A 57 17.46 -5.52 9.75
N GLU A 58 18.11 -6.06 10.77
CA GLU A 58 19.49 -5.68 11.09
C GLU A 58 20.42 -5.85 9.88
N GLY A 59 21.22 -4.81 9.61
CA GLY A 59 22.16 -4.77 8.49
C GLY A 59 21.53 -4.52 7.11
N ALA A 60 20.19 -4.48 7.00
CA ALA A 60 19.52 -4.12 5.75
C ALA A 60 19.50 -2.60 5.56
N THR A 61 19.68 -2.18 4.31
CA THR A 61 19.53 -0.78 3.89
C THR A 61 18.72 -0.77 2.61
N PHE A 62 17.99 0.32 2.35
CA PHE A 62 17.18 0.45 1.13
C PHE A 62 17.97 0.29 -0.18
N PHE A 63 19.30 0.45 -0.13
CA PHE A 63 20.17 0.46 -1.30
C PHE A 63 21.05 -0.78 -1.43
N LYS A 64 20.95 -1.72 -0.49
CA LYS A 64 21.79 -2.92 -0.47
C LYS A 64 20.91 -4.15 -0.42
N VAL A 65 20.89 -4.88 -1.53
CA VAL A 65 20.37 -6.25 -1.66
C VAL A 65 21.43 -7.27 -1.28
#